data_AF-A0A212FDV1-F1
#
_entry.id   AF-A0A212FDV1-F1
#
_cell.length_a   1.000
_cell.length_b   1.000
_cell.length_c   1.000
_cell.angle_alpha   90.00
_cell.angle_beta   90.00
_cell.angle_gamma   90.00
#
_symmetry.space_group_name_H-M   'P 1'
#
loop_
_entity.id
_entity.type
_entity.pdbx_description
1 polymer ?
#
loop_
_entity_poly.entity_id
_entity_poly.type
_entity_poly.pdbx_seq_one_letter_code
_entity_poly.pdbx_strand_id
1 'polypeptide(L)'
;MEKYDDRRGGRGGGRGAPRGRGGSRGSMSSRGGRSSDRSQERGNRFSGGGRGRDVGRGGRGMGSRGGGGRSDNRDDFRGKFNKNDQPGGALRKIRWDNVQLTPFQKNFYVPHPNVEMRSQAEVEAYRSQHQITVKGRDVPAPSMFFDEGGFPDYAMKEILKQGFPNPTPIQAQGWPIALSGRDMVGIAQTGSGKTLAYILPAIVHIINQPRLLRDEGPIVLVLAPTRELAQQIQTVANEFGQSVQVRNTCIFGGAPKGPQGRTLERGVEIVIATPGRLIDFLEKDTTNLRRCTYLVLDEADRMLDMGFEPQIRKIIEQIRPDRQVLMWSATWPKEVQNLAEEFLHDYIQINIGSLSLSANHNILQIVDVCEEWEKNDKLLTLLTEISSEEETKTIIFAETKRKASQLMI
;
A
#
# COMPACT_ATOMS: atom_id res chain seq x y z
N MET A 1 -46.16 -35.38 -5.73
CA MET A 1 -47.01 -35.56 -4.53
C MET A 1 -46.42 -34.67 -3.46
N GLU A 2 -47.08 -33.68 -2.87
CA GLU A 2 -48.44 -33.21 -2.98
C GLU A 2 -48.43 -31.74 -2.51
N LYS A 3 -49.27 -30.91 -3.13
CA LYS A 3 -49.38 -29.46 -2.91
C LYS A 3 -50.30 -29.19 -1.72
N TYR A 4 -50.08 -28.09 -1.01
CA TYR A 4 -51.19 -27.36 -0.38
C TYR A 4 -51.08 -25.87 -0.71
N ASP A 5 -52.05 -25.44 -1.50
CA ASP A 5 -52.47 -24.07 -1.78
C ASP A 5 -53.64 -23.81 -0.82
N ASP A 6 -53.72 -22.65 -0.18
CA ASP A 6 -55.03 -22.01 -0.08
C ASP A 6 -54.97 -20.50 0.17
N ARG A 7 -55.86 -19.83 -0.57
CA ARG A 7 -56.03 -18.40 -0.72
C ARG A 7 -57.18 -17.89 0.16
N ARG A 8 -57.32 -16.55 0.12
CA ARG A 8 -58.47 -15.67 0.43
C ARG A 8 -58.29 -14.97 1.78
N GLY A 9 -58.44 -13.66 1.93
CA GLY A 9 -58.99 -12.63 1.05
C GLY A 9 -59.82 -11.69 1.92
N GLY A 10 -59.57 -10.37 1.87
CA GLY A 10 -60.34 -9.38 2.64
C GLY A 10 -60.06 -7.96 2.20
N ARG A 11 -61.05 -7.35 1.52
CA ARG A 11 -61.09 -5.99 0.98
C ARG A 11 -61.54 -4.95 2.01
N GLY A 12 -61.17 -3.69 1.76
CA GLY A 12 -61.83 -2.46 2.24
C GLY A 12 -60.83 -1.52 2.92
N GLY A 13 -60.60 -0.26 2.55
CA GLY A 13 -61.33 0.70 1.72
C GLY A 13 -61.52 1.99 2.54
N GLY A 14 -61.01 3.14 2.06
CA GLY A 14 -61.53 4.46 2.49
C GLY A 14 -60.54 5.58 2.85
N ARG A 15 -60.26 6.43 1.86
CA ARG A 15 -60.37 7.91 1.84
C ARG A 15 -59.73 8.77 2.96
N GLY A 16 -58.94 9.76 2.54
CA GLY A 16 -58.71 10.98 3.33
C GLY A 16 -57.60 11.89 2.84
N ALA A 17 -57.82 12.64 1.75
CA ALA A 17 -57.09 13.88 1.47
C ALA A 17 -57.76 15.05 2.22
N PRO A 18 -57.05 16.16 2.44
CA PRO A 18 -57.53 17.37 1.77
C PRO A 18 -56.43 18.24 1.14
N ARG A 19 -56.86 18.93 0.08
CA ARG A 19 -56.18 20.03 -0.60
C ARG A 19 -56.27 21.31 0.24
N GLY A 20 -55.24 22.14 0.18
CA GLY A 20 -55.28 23.58 0.47
C GLY A 20 -54.41 24.32 -0.54
N ARG A 21 -54.99 25.31 -1.20
CA ARG A 21 -54.52 25.98 -2.43
C ARG A 21 -54.50 27.49 -2.19
N GLY A 22 -53.53 28.19 -2.77
CA GLY A 22 -53.52 29.67 -2.95
C GLY A 22 -52.21 30.28 -2.45
N GLY A 23 -51.51 31.18 -3.14
CA GLY A 23 -51.80 31.89 -4.39
C GLY A 23 -51.23 33.32 -4.32
N SER A 24 -50.24 33.60 -5.17
CA SER A 24 -50.00 34.88 -5.87
C SER A 24 -49.55 36.17 -5.14
N ARG A 25 -48.39 36.66 -5.63
CA ARG A 25 -48.10 37.99 -6.23
C ARG A 25 -47.58 39.16 -5.36
N GLY A 26 -46.45 39.69 -5.86
CA GLY A 26 -46.18 41.13 -6.06
C GLY A 26 -45.42 41.85 -4.95
N SER A 27 -44.50 42.79 -5.16
CA SER A 27 -43.57 43.21 -6.24
C SER A 27 -42.87 44.50 -5.76
N MET A 28 -41.65 44.76 -6.25
CA MET A 28 -41.00 46.09 -6.38
C MET A 28 -40.57 46.77 -5.07
N SER A 29 -39.50 47.56 -4.96
CA SER A 29 -38.76 48.47 -5.86
C SER A 29 -37.42 48.78 -5.14
N SER A 30 -36.21 48.85 -5.71
CA SER A 30 -35.66 49.73 -6.76
C SER A 30 -34.49 50.55 -6.22
N ARG A 31 -33.38 50.57 -6.98
CA ARG A 31 -32.42 51.65 -7.29
C ARG A 31 -31.18 50.92 -7.86
N GLY A 32 -30.88 50.87 -9.16
CA GLY A 32 -30.87 51.91 -10.20
C GLY A 32 -29.55 52.71 -10.09
N GLY A 33 -28.67 52.85 -11.10
CA GLY A 33 -28.59 52.42 -12.49
C GLY A 33 -27.53 53.26 -13.25
N ARG A 34 -27.44 53.05 -14.58
CA ARG A 34 -26.66 53.76 -15.65
C ARG A 34 -25.29 53.12 -15.97
N SER A 35 -25.03 52.46 -17.11
CA SER A 35 -25.28 52.70 -18.56
C SER A 35 -24.56 53.93 -19.13
N SER A 36 -23.58 53.71 -20.01
CA SER A 36 -23.60 54.24 -21.40
C SER A 36 -22.35 53.84 -22.19
N ASP A 37 -22.59 53.33 -23.40
CA ASP A 37 -21.67 53.26 -24.55
C ASP A 37 -20.84 54.54 -24.76
N ARG A 38 -19.64 54.38 -25.35
CA ARG A 38 -19.12 55.28 -26.40
C ARG A 38 -17.93 54.67 -27.15
N SER A 39 -18.18 54.42 -28.42
CA SER A 39 -17.24 54.33 -29.54
C SER A 39 -16.48 55.66 -29.78
N GLN A 40 -15.20 55.56 -30.20
CA GLN A 40 -14.48 56.39 -31.20
C GLN A 40 -12.96 56.24 -30.96
N GLU A 41 -12.22 55.57 -31.84
CA GLU A 41 -11.53 56.15 -33.01
C GLU A 41 -10.70 57.42 -32.71
N ARG A 42 -9.37 57.26 -32.74
CA ARG A 42 -8.32 58.11 -33.31
C ARG A 42 -6.98 57.46 -32.91
N GLY A 43 -6.03 57.12 -33.77
CA GLY A 43 -5.70 57.68 -35.07
C GLY A 43 -4.33 58.35 -34.99
N ASN A 44 -3.39 57.84 -35.79
CA ASN A 44 -2.03 58.30 -36.13
C ASN A 44 -0.88 57.78 -35.26
N ARG A 45 0.04 56.92 -35.75
CA ARG A 45 0.84 56.81 -37.01
C ARG A 45 2.19 57.53 -36.95
N PHE A 46 3.13 56.85 -37.61
CA PHE A 46 4.45 57.26 -38.13
C PHE A 46 5.63 57.07 -37.17
N SER A 47 6.77 56.53 -37.58
CA SER A 47 7.25 56.03 -38.88
C SER A 47 8.51 55.20 -38.61
N GLY A 48 8.69 54.05 -39.28
CA GLY A 48 9.80 53.88 -40.25
C GLY A 48 10.96 53.11 -39.61
N GLY A 49 11.23 51.85 -39.98
CA GLY A 49 11.77 51.44 -41.28
C GLY A 49 13.29 51.66 -41.25
N GLY A 50 14.20 50.72 -41.47
CA GLY A 50 14.18 49.37 -42.03
C GLY A 50 15.57 49.12 -42.63
N ARG A 51 15.92 47.85 -42.87
CA ARG A 51 17.09 47.34 -43.64
C ARG A 51 18.44 47.48 -42.89
N GLY A 52 19.29 46.47 -42.72
CA GLY A 52 19.53 45.24 -43.48
C GLY A 52 20.90 45.35 -44.16
N ARG A 53 21.85 44.45 -43.82
CA ARG A 53 22.84 43.83 -44.74
C ARG A 53 23.94 43.07 -43.99
N ASP A 54 24.19 41.86 -44.52
CA ASP A 54 25.41 41.07 -44.41
C ASP A 54 26.69 41.85 -44.71
N VAL A 55 27.78 41.53 -44.01
CA VAL A 55 29.12 41.37 -44.59
C VAL A 55 29.90 40.35 -43.74
N GLY A 56 30.46 39.33 -44.37
CA GLY A 56 31.39 38.39 -43.75
C GLY A 56 32.84 38.88 -43.73
N ARG A 57 33.72 37.93 -43.40
CA ARG A 57 35.18 37.86 -43.64
C ARG A 57 36.07 38.19 -42.44
N GLY A 58 36.99 37.26 -42.15
CA GLY A 58 38.22 37.54 -41.40
C GLY A 58 38.68 36.36 -40.55
N GLY A 59 39.66 35.61 -41.05
CA GLY A 59 40.29 34.49 -40.34
C GLY A 59 41.68 34.80 -39.78
N ARG A 60 42.27 33.72 -39.22
CA ARG A 60 43.68 33.46 -38.89
C ARG A 60 44.22 33.96 -37.54
N GLY A 61 44.88 33.04 -36.83
CA GLY A 61 45.92 33.37 -35.85
C GLY A 61 46.30 32.20 -34.92
N MET A 62 47.38 31.49 -35.26
CA MET A 62 48.04 30.39 -34.52
C MET A 62 48.61 30.78 -33.15
N GLY A 63 48.84 29.79 -32.28
CA GLY A 63 49.79 29.87 -31.16
C GLY A 63 49.97 28.57 -30.36
N SER A 64 51.04 27.84 -30.64
CA SER A 64 51.50 26.58 -30.03
C SER A 64 51.79 26.61 -28.52
N ARG A 65 51.73 25.45 -27.85
CA ARG A 65 52.90 24.72 -27.25
C ARG A 65 52.48 23.59 -26.31
N GLY A 66 53.22 22.48 -26.36
CA GLY A 66 53.52 21.68 -25.15
C GLY A 66 53.20 20.19 -25.22
N GLY A 67 54.01 19.43 -25.96
CA GLY A 67 54.16 17.97 -25.76
C GLY A 67 55.39 17.67 -24.90
N GLY A 68 55.27 16.71 -24.00
CA GLY A 68 56.36 16.13 -23.21
C GLY A 68 55.82 15.02 -22.30
N GLY A 69 56.25 13.78 -22.52
CA GLY A 69 55.67 12.59 -21.92
C GLY A 69 56.47 11.92 -20.79
N ARG A 70 55.90 10.79 -20.35
CA ARG A 70 56.40 9.69 -19.51
C ARG A 70 56.45 9.92 -17.99
N SER A 71 55.62 9.16 -17.25
CA SER A 71 56.11 8.02 -16.47
C SER A 71 54.93 7.18 -15.94
N ASP A 72 55.10 5.87 -16.00
CA ASP A 72 54.23 4.83 -15.47
C ASP A 72 53.92 5.01 -13.97
N ASN A 73 52.65 4.81 -13.62
CA ASN A 73 52.23 4.17 -12.38
C ASN A 73 50.84 3.57 -12.64
N ARG A 74 50.84 2.34 -13.16
CA ARG A 74 49.71 1.43 -13.01
C ARG A 74 49.79 0.90 -11.58
N ASP A 75 48.89 1.32 -10.71
CA ASP A 75 48.34 0.50 -9.64
C ASP A 75 47.09 1.17 -9.05
N ASP A 76 46.04 0.35 -8.89
CA ASP A 76 44.86 0.55 -8.04
C ASP A 76 43.90 1.71 -8.30
N PHE A 77 43.17 1.65 -9.42
CA PHE A 77 41.84 2.25 -9.55
C PHE A 77 40.73 1.22 -9.27
N ARG A 78 40.77 0.60 -8.08
CA ARG A 78 39.59 -0.07 -7.52
C ARG A 78 38.74 1.02 -6.88
N GLY A 79 37.79 1.55 -7.67
CA GLY A 79 36.89 2.62 -7.24
C GLY A 79 36.30 2.34 -5.87
N LYS A 80 36.72 3.13 -4.87
CA LYS A 80 36.04 3.22 -3.58
C LYS A 80 34.65 3.79 -3.85
N PHE A 81 33.65 2.92 -3.94
CA PHE A 81 32.27 3.33 -3.77
C PHE A 81 32.17 4.02 -2.41
N ASN A 82 31.91 5.32 -2.43
CA ASN A 82 31.70 6.10 -1.22
C ASN A 82 30.48 5.52 -0.51
N LYS A 83 30.65 5.00 0.72
CA LYS A 83 29.53 4.50 1.55
C LYS A 83 28.43 5.55 1.78
N ASN A 84 28.70 6.82 1.47
CA ASN A 84 27.77 7.94 1.59
C ASN A 84 26.76 8.09 0.42
N ASP A 85 26.88 7.34 -0.69
CA ASP A 85 25.97 7.49 -1.84
C ASP A 85 24.74 6.56 -1.82
N GLN A 86 24.63 5.66 -0.84
CA GLN A 86 23.45 4.80 -0.70
C GLN A 86 22.34 5.54 0.08
N PRO A 87 21.06 5.48 -0.37
CA PRO A 87 19.94 6.04 0.38
C PRO A 87 19.97 5.62 1.85
N GLY A 88 19.91 6.57 2.78
CA GLY A 88 20.01 6.30 4.22
C GLY A 88 21.45 6.33 4.75
N GLY A 89 22.43 6.77 3.96
CA GLY A 89 23.81 6.93 4.42
C GLY A 89 23.98 7.98 5.52
N ALA A 90 23.06 8.96 5.60
CA ALA A 90 23.06 9.99 6.63
C ALA A 90 22.24 9.60 7.88
N LEU A 91 21.50 8.49 7.84
CA LEU A 91 20.74 8.00 9.00
C LEU A 91 21.67 7.62 10.14
N ARG A 92 21.52 8.29 11.27
CA ARG A 92 22.26 7.97 12.49
C ARG A 92 21.64 6.75 13.15
N LYS A 93 22.43 5.71 13.37
CA LYS A 93 21.98 4.54 14.14
C LYS A 93 21.60 4.94 15.56
N ILE A 94 20.40 4.56 15.99
CA ILE A 94 19.91 4.80 17.35
C ILE A 94 20.50 3.72 18.27
N ARG A 95 21.10 4.13 19.39
CA ARG A 95 21.50 3.20 20.46
C ARG A 95 20.34 2.99 21.41
N TRP A 96 19.49 2.01 21.12
CA TRP A 96 18.28 1.72 21.88
C TRP A 96 18.55 1.36 23.35
N ASP A 97 19.72 0.79 23.65
CA ASP A 97 20.14 0.46 25.02
C ASP A 97 20.24 1.70 25.93
N ASN A 98 20.41 2.89 25.34
CA ASN A 98 20.55 4.15 26.07
C ASN A 98 19.25 4.97 26.10
N VAL A 99 18.17 4.46 25.51
CA VAL A 99 16.88 5.16 25.42
C VAL A 99 15.88 4.50 26.36
N GLN A 100 15.31 5.28 27.27
CA GLN A 100 14.21 4.76 28.10
C GLN A 100 12.96 4.57 27.22
N LEU A 101 12.60 3.30 27.00
CA LEU A 101 11.47 2.92 26.19
C LEU A 101 10.17 3.02 26.99
N THR A 102 9.19 3.75 26.48
CA THR A 102 7.84 3.76 27.07
C THR A 102 7.23 2.36 26.91
N PRO A 103 6.78 1.71 27.99
CA PRO A 103 6.09 0.42 27.91
C PRO A 103 4.83 0.53 27.06
N PHE A 104 4.47 -0.56 26.39
CA PHE A 104 3.26 -0.64 25.59
C PHE A 104 2.65 -2.03 25.69
N GLN A 105 1.33 -2.10 25.57
CA GLN A 105 0.64 -3.38 25.53
C GLN A 105 0.81 -4.02 24.15
N LYS A 106 1.13 -5.32 24.12
CA LYS A 106 1.29 -6.13 22.90
C LYS A 106 0.18 -7.14 22.69
N ASN A 107 -0.20 -7.81 23.77
CA ASN A 107 -1.20 -8.88 23.72
C ASN A 107 -2.58 -8.30 24.03
N PHE A 108 -3.45 -8.36 23.03
CA PHE A 108 -4.86 -7.97 23.10
C PHE A 108 -5.77 -9.17 22.81
N TYR A 109 -5.20 -10.31 22.47
CA TYR A 109 -5.96 -11.47 22.08
C TYR A 109 -6.60 -12.11 23.31
N VAL A 110 -7.92 -12.06 23.35
CA VAL A 110 -8.74 -12.84 24.26
C VAL A 110 -9.53 -13.82 23.38
N PRO A 111 -9.24 -15.13 23.45
CA PRO A 111 -9.93 -16.11 22.62
C PRO A 111 -11.43 -16.11 22.96
N HIS A 112 -12.26 -16.20 21.92
CA HIS A 112 -13.70 -16.36 22.10
C HIS A 112 -13.99 -17.73 22.76
N PRO A 113 -15.00 -17.88 23.63
CA PRO A 113 -15.30 -19.15 24.30
C PRO A 113 -15.44 -20.33 23.32
N ASN A 114 -16.03 -20.12 22.14
CA ASN A 114 -16.14 -21.14 21.10
C ASN A 114 -14.77 -21.60 20.56
N VAL A 115 -13.78 -20.71 20.55
CA VAL A 115 -12.40 -21.03 20.14
C VAL A 115 -11.68 -21.80 21.24
N GLU A 116 -11.86 -21.40 22.52
CA GLU A 116 -11.27 -22.10 23.66
C GLU A 116 -11.81 -23.52 23.84
N MET A 117 -13.12 -23.72 23.64
CA MET A 117 -13.77 -25.01 23.79
C MET A 117 -13.55 -25.94 22.59
N ARG A 118 -12.96 -25.44 21.49
CA ARG A 118 -12.75 -26.20 20.27
C ARG A 118 -11.70 -27.29 20.49
N SER A 119 -12.04 -28.51 20.12
CA SER A 119 -11.11 -29.62 20.24
C SER A 119 -9.93 -29.48 19.27
N GLN A 120 -8.78 -30.04 19.65
CA GLN A 120 -7.60 -30.05 18.79
C GLN A 120 -7.88 -30.72 17.43
N ALA A 121 -8.71 -31.77 17.42
CA ALA A 121 -9.11 -32.47 16.20
C ALA A 121 -9.91 -31.57 15.24
N GLU A 122 -10.80 -30.72 15.75
CA GLU A 122 -11.54 -29.74 14.92
C GLU A 122 -10.63 -28.65 14.37
N VAL A 123 -9.68 -28.16 15.18
CA VAL A 123 -8.68 -27.19 14.73
C VAL A 123 -7.82 -27.77 13.61
N GLU A 124 -7.36 -29.01 13.76
CA GLU A 124 -6.56 -29.72 12.76
C GLU A 124 -7.37 -30.03 11.49
N ALA A 125 -8.64 -30.40 11.63
CA ALA A 125 -9.54 -30.62 10.50
C ALA A 125 -9.73 -29.34 9.68
N TYR A 126 -9.97 -28.20 10.33
CA TYR A 126 -10.08 -26.91 9.64
C TYR A 126 -8.77 -26.52 8.95
N ARG A 127 -7.62 -26.68 9.64
CA ARG A 127 -6.30 -26.41 9.05
C ARG A 127 -6.05 -27.29 7.83
N SER A 128 -6.38 -28.59 7.91
CA SER A 128 -6.25 -29.52 6.77
C SER A 128 -7.16 -29.11 5.60
N GLN A 129 -8.43 -28.85 5.87
CA GLN A 129 -9.42 -28.45 4.86
C GLN A 129 -9.01 -27.18 4.10
N HIS A 130 -8.45 -26.19 4.81
CA HIS A 130 -8.04 -24.91 4.24
C HIS A 130 -6.55 -24.84 3.89
N GLN A 131 -5.85 -25.98 3.89
CA GLN A 131 -4.42 -26.08 3.57
C GLN A 131 -3.54 -25.13 4.38
N ILE A 132 -3.85 -24.98 5.67
CA ILE A 132 -3.12 -24.15 6.62
C ILE A 132 -2.03 -25.00 7.26
N THR A 133 -0.78 -24.63 7.01
CA THR A 133 0.38 -25.16 7.72
C THR A 133 0.88 -24.11 8.70
N VAL A 134 1.10 -24.50 9.96
CA VAL A 134 1.64 -23.62 11.00
C VAL A 134 2.98 -24.15 11.52
N LYS A 135 3.94 -23.26 11.76
CA LYS A 135 5.19 -23.56 12.46
C LYS A 135 5.41 -22.53 13.56
N GLY A 136 5.87 -22.97 14.72
CA GLY A 136 6.02 -22.15 15.92
C GLY A 136 5.48 -22.88 17.14
N ARG A 137 5.63 -22.28 18.31
CA ARG A 137 5.12 -22.83 19.58
C ARG A 137 3.83 -22.13 19.99
N ASP A 138 2.98 -22.82 20.74
CA ASP A 138 1.77 -22.26 21.36
C ASP A 138 0.88 -21.47 20.38
N VAL A 139 0.69 -21.97 19.16
CA VAL A 139 -0.03 -21.25 18.09
C VAL A 139 -1.53 -21.19 18.41
N PRO A 140 -2.15 -19.99 18.53
CA PRO A 140 -3.58 -19.85 18.76
C PRO A 140 -4.41 -20.59 17.72
N ALA A 141 -5.54 -21.13 18.14
CA ALA A 141 -6.51 -21.72 17.23
C ALA A 141 -7.08 -20.65 16.27
N PRO A 142 -7.43 -21.03 15.03
CA PRO A 142 -8.00 -20.10 14.06
C PRO A 142 -9.40 -19.62 14.50
N SER A 143 -9.68 -18.33 14.30
CA SER A 143 -11.02 -17.75 14.40
C SER A 143 -11.77 -18.05 13.10
N MET A 144 -12.67 -19.03 13.12
CA MET A 144 -13.34 -19.55 11.92
C MET A 144 -14.49 -18.65 11.48
N PHE A 145 -15.01 -17.84 12.40
CA PHE A 145 -16.09 -16.88 12.18
C PHE A 145 -15.63 -15.48 12.62
N PHE A 146 -16.26 -14.42 12.10
CA PHE A 146 -15.82 -13.05 12.39
C PHE A 146 -16.01 -12.66 13.86
N ASP A 147 -17.10 -13.11 14.49
CA ASP A 147 -17.40 -12.90 15.91
C ASP A 147 -16.41 -13.60 16.85
N GLU A 148 -15.72 -14.64 16.37
CA GLU A 148 -14.60 -15.28 17.08
C GLU A 148 -13.29 -14.50 17.02
N GLY A 149 -13.22 -13.44 16.22
CA GLY A 149 -12.00 -12.67 15.97
C GLY A 149 -11.56 -11.79 17.15
N GLY A 150 -12.41 -11.61 18.16
CA GLY A 150 -12.13 -10.73 19.31
C GLY A 150 -12.04 -9.25 18.93
N PHE A 151 -12.63 -8.85 17.81
CA PHE A 151 -12.62 -7.47 17.35
C PHE A 151 -13.67 -6.63 18.06
N PRO A 152 -13.36 -5.37 18.41
CA PRO A 152 -14.36 -4.44 18.94
C PRO A 152 -15.49 -4.15 17.95
N ASP A 153 -16.64 -3.70 18.46
CA ASP A 153 -17.87 -3.46 17.67
C ASP A 153 -17.66 -2.57 16.45
N TYR A 154 -16.81 -1.55 16.56
CA TYR A 154 -16.50 -0.65 15.44
C TYR A 154 -15.81 -1.40 14.28
N ALA A 155 -14.94 -2.36 14.59
CA ALA A 155 -14.18 -3.14 13.63
C ALA A 155 -15.09 -4.19 13.01
N MET A 156 -15.91 -4.86 13.83
CA MET A 156 -16.92 -5.80 13.37
C MET A 156 -17.92 -5.16 12.41
N LYS A 157 -18.35 -3.92 12.67
CA LYS A 157 -19.24 -3.19 11.76
C LYS A 157 -18.63 -2.98 10.38
N GLU A 158 -17.35 -2.62 10.30
CA GLU A 158 -16.66 -2.45 9.01
C GLU A 158 -16.39 -3.79 8.31
N ILE A 159 -16.08 -4.85 9.06
CA ILE A 159 -15.93 -6.22 8.51
C ILE A 159 -17.25 -6.69 7.87
N LEU A 160 -18.37 -6.54 8.57
CA LEU A 160 -19.68 -6.99 8.09
C LEU A 160 -20.14 -6.21 6.84
N LYS A 161 -19.73 -4.95 6.69
CA LYS A 161 -20.01 -4.16 5.48
C LYS A 161 -19.30 -4.69 4.23
N GLN A 162 -18.20 -5.43 4.39
CA GLN A 162 -17.49 -6.03 3.25
C GLN A 162 -18.29 -7.18 2.61
N GLY A 163 -19.33 -7.68 3.29
CA GLY A 163 -20.25 -8.68 2.73
C GLY A 163 -19.68 -10.11 2.64
N PHE A 164 -18.51 -10.37 3.23
CA PHE A 164 -17.98 -11.72 3.31
C PHE A 164 -18.72 -12.55 4.38
N PRO A 165 -18.94 -13.85 4.16
CA PRO A 165 -19.63 -14.69 5.14
C PRO A 165 -18.71 -15.08 6.31
N ASN A 166 -17.44 -15.35 6.04
CA ASN A 166 -16.44 -15.81 7.01
C ASN A 166 -15.05 -15.22 6.68
N PRO A 167 -14.11 -15.21 7.65
CA PRO A 167 -12.73 -14.81 7.41
C PRO A 167 -12.07 -15.72 6.36
N THR A 168 -11.15 -15.17 5.56
CA THR A 168 -10.32 -16.01 4.69
C THR A 168 -9.35 -16.86 5.53
N PRO A 169 -8.81 -17.99 5.03
CA PRO A 169 -7.92 -18.85 5.81
C PRO A 169 -6.72 -18.13 6.43
N ILE A 170 -6.13 -17.17 5.69
CA ILE A 170 -5.01 -16.36 6.19
C ILE A 170 -5.45 -15.39 7.30
N GLN A 171 -6.67 -14.87 7.24
CA GLN A 171 -7.26 -14.01 8.28
C GLN A 171 -7.62 -14.83 9.52
N ALA A 172 -8.31 -15.96 9.34
CA ALA A 172 -8.74 -16.85 10.40
C ALA A 172 -7.58 -17.28 11.32
N GLN A 173 -6.45 -17.70 10.72
CA GLN A 173 -5.27 -18.08 11.49
C GLN A 173 -4.39 -16.89 11.86
N GLY A 174 -4.31 -15.86 11.02
CA GLY A 174 -3.41 -14.71 11.21
C GLY A 174 -3.88 -13.73 12.29
N TRP A 175 -5.18 -13.47 12.42
CA TRP A 175 -5.70 -12.50 13.38
C TRP A 175 -5.41 -12.84 14.85
N PRO A 176 -5.68 -14.07 15.33
CA PRO A 176 -5.29 -14.47 16.69
C PRO A 176 -3.80 -14.27 16.97
N ILE A 177 -2.95 -14.58 15.98
CA ILE A 177 -1.50 -14.45 16.10
C ILE A 177 -1.10 -12.97 16.19
N ALA A 178 -1.57 -12.15 15.25
CA ALA A 178 -1.29 -10.72 15.22
C ALA A 178 -1.79 -10.01 16.49
N LEU A 179 -3.01 -10.31 16.95
CA LEU A 179 -3.58 -9.75 18.18
C LEU A 179 -2.86 -10.23 19.45
N SER A 180 -2.21 -11.40 19.43
CA SER A 180 -1.42 -11.90 20.56
C SER A 180 -0.11 -11.11 20.77
N GLY A 181 0.25 -10.24 19.82
CA GLY A 181 1.45 -9.42 19.89
C GLY A 181 2.73 -10.16 19.50
N ARG A 182 2.62 -11.38 18.95
CA ARG A 182 3.77 -12.16 18.48
C ARG A 182 4.17 -11.77 17.07
N ASP A 183 5.47 -11.91 16.81
CA ASP A 183 6.02 -11.78 15.46
C ASP A 183 5.49 -12.90 14.59
N MET A 184 5.28 -12.62 13.30
CA MET A 184 4.76 -13.63 12.40
C MET A 184 5.18 -13.45 10.95
N VAL A 185 5.17 -14.58 10.25
CA VAL A 185 5.31 -14.67 8.80
C VAL A 185 4.01 -15.27 8.25
N GLY A 186 3.33 -14.54 7.38
CA GLY A 186 2.14 -14.99 6.66
C GLY A 186 2.38 -15.19 5.17
N ILE A 187 2.38 -16.45 4.73
CA ILE A 187 2.54 -16.82 3.32
C ILE A 187 1.20 -17.29 2.78
N ALA A 188 0.72 -16.59 1.76
CA ALA A 188 -0.48 -16.96 1.03
C ALA A 188 -0.47 -16.30 -0.35
N GLN A 189 -1.19 -16.89 -1.31
CA GLN A 189 -1.31 -16.34 -2.66
C GLN A 189 -1.85 -14.89 -2.70
N THR A 190 -1.69 -14.22 -3.83
CA THR A 190 -2.31 -12.91 -4.08
C THR A 190 -3.85 -13.03 -4.04
N GLY A 191 -4.53 -11.96 -3.60
CA GLY A 191 -5.99 -11.98 -3.45
C GLY A 191 -6.53 -12.79 -2.27
N SER A 192 -5.68 -13.37 -1.41
CA SER A 192 -6.11 -14.15 -0.23
C SER A 192 -6.60 -13.31 0.97
N GLY A 193 -6.56 -11.98 0.87
CA GLY A 193 -7.01 -11.08 1.95
C GLY A 193 -5.95 -10.73 2.99
N LYS A 194 -4.64 -10.85 2.67
CA LYS A 194 -3.51 -10.51 3.56
C LYS A 194 -3.58 -9.07 4.10
N THR A 195 -3.98 -8.10 3.28
CA THR A 195 -4.05 -6.69 3.68
C THR A 195 -4.95 -6.48 4.90
N LEU A 196 -6.14 -7.07 4.90
CA LEU A 196 -7.03 -7.00 6.06
C LEU A 196 -6.51 -7.82 7.25
N ALA A 197 -5.75 -8.90 6.98
CA ALA A 197 -5.14 -9.72 8.01
C ALA A 197 -4.16 -8.92 8.91
N TYR A 198 -3.49 -7.90 8.37
CA TYR A 198 -2.57 -7.06 9.17
C TYR A 198 -3.10 -5.66 9.51
N ILE A 199 -3.96 -5.05 8.68
CA ILE A 199 -4.49 -3.70 8.96
C ILE A 199 -5.46 -3.72 10.13
N LEU A 200 -6.31 -4.75 10.22
CA LEU A 200 -7.33 -4.80 11.24
C LEU A 200 -6.73 -4.97 12.66
N PRO A 201 -5.79 -5.92 12.90
CA PRO A 201 -5.05 -5.96 14.16
C PRO A 201 -4.23 -4.69 14.43
N ALA A 202 -3.68 -4.04 13.40
CA ALA A 202 -2.95 -2.77 13.56
C ALA A 202 -3.84 -1.65 14.13
N ILE A 203 -5.11 -1.59 13.73
CA ILE A 203 -6.08 -0.61 14.27
C ILE A 203 -6.39 -0.91 15.74
N VAL A 204 -6.62 -2.19 16.09
CA VAL A 204 -6.80 -2.61 17.49
C VAL A 204 -5.55 -2.26 18.32
N HIS A 205 -4.37 -2.52 17.78
CA HIS A 205 -3.10 -2.17 18.40
C HIS A 205 -3.03 -0.67 18.70
N ILE A 206 -3.31 0.20 17.72
CA ILE A 206 -3.29 1.67 17.87
C ILE A 206 -4.23 2.16 18.97
N ILE A 207 -5.46 1.65 19.01
CA ILE A 207 -6.50 2.15 19.92
C ILE A 207 -6.17 1.86 21.38
N ASN A 208 -5.38 0.82 21.62
CA ASN A 208 -4.89 0.46 22.95
C ASN A 208 -3.53 1.12 23.29
N GLN A 209 -3.06 2.08 22.48
CA GLN A 209 -1.89 2.90 22.81
C GLN A 209 -2.29 4.31 23.24
N PRO A 210 -1.42 5.02 23.99
CA PRO A 210 -1.58 6.45 24.21
C PRO A 210 -1.69 7.21 22.88
N ARG A 211 -2.61 8.18 22.81
CA ARG A 211 -2.76 9.02 21.61
C ARG A 211 -1.46 9.70 21.24
N LEU A 212 -1.27 9.94 19.95
CA LEU A 212 -0.09 10.64 19.45
C LEU A 212 -0.10 12.10 19.92
N LEU A 213 1.04 12.53 20.45
CA LEU A 213 1.38 13.92 20.68
C LEU A 213 1.95 14.53 19.39
N ARG A 214 2.11 15.84 19.41
CA ARG A 214 2.74 16.57 18.30
C ARG A 214 4.19 16.09 18.13
N ASP A 215 4.65 16.03 16.89
CA ASP A 215 6.01 15.64 16.50
C ASP A 215 6.40 14.18 16.82
N GLU A 216 5.43 13.36 17.27
CA GLU A 216 5.62 11.92 17.40
C GLU A 216 5.47 11.20 16.06
N GLY A 217 6.30 10.18 15.86
CA GLY A 217 6.21 9.27 14.72
C GLY A 217 5.00 8.32 14.80
N PRO A 218 4.76 7.54 13.73
CA PRO A 218 3.65 6.60 13.69
C PRO A 218 3.81 5.45 14.69
N ILE A 219 2.68 4.86 15.07
CA ILE A 219 2.60 3.65 15.88
C ILE A 219 2.75 2.41 14.98
N VAL A 220 2.14 2.48 13.79
CA VAL A 220 2.15 1.42 12.78
C VAL A 220 2.91 1.90 11.54
N LEU A 221 3.85 1.08 11.08
CA LEU A 221 4.53 1.28 9.80
C LEU A 221 4.27 0.08 8.90
N VAL A 222 3.80 0.33 7.67
CA VAL A 222 3.67 -0.67 6.61
C VAL A 222 4.65 -0.34 5.49
N LEU A 223 5.58 -1.25 5.19
CA LEU A 223 6.47 -1.14 4.04
C LEU A 223 5.91 -1.94 2.86
N ALA A 224 5.88 -1.32 1.69
CA ALA A 224 5.41 -1.90 0.45
C ALA A 224 6.41 -1.61 -0.71
N PRO A 225 6.60 -2.51 -1.68
CA PRO A 225 7.57 -2.37 -2.77
C PRO A 225 7.21 -1.28 -3.79
N THR A 226 5.93 -1.03 -4.04
CA THR A 226 5.47 -0.14 -5.12
C THR A 226 4.55 0.96 -4.60
N ARG A 227 4.41 2.03 -5.39
CA ARG A 227 3.57 3.18 -5.03
C ARG A 227 2.10 2.79 -5.06
N GLU A 228 1.75 2.01 -6.08
CA GLU A 228 0.42 1.54 -6.38
C GLU A 228 -0.08 0.62 -5.27
N LEU A 229 0.77 -0.32 -4.81
CA LEU A 229 0.43 -1.17 -3.67
C LEU A 229 0.29 -0.35 -2.39
N ALA A 230 1.21 0.58 -2.12
CA ALA A 230 1.13 1.45 -0.95
C ALA A 230 -0.18 2.27 -0.92
N GLN A 231 -0.65 2.75 -2.08
CA GLN A 231 -1.93 3.45 -2.21
C GLN A 231 -3.12 2.51 -2.00
N GLN A 232 -3.07 1.28 -2.53
CA GLN A 232 -4.12 0.28 -2.31
C GLN A 232 -4.28 -0.06 -0.83
N ILE A 233 -3.17 -0.29 -0.13
CA ILE A 233 -3.18 -0.52 1.33
C ILE A 233 -3.76 0.69 2.07
N GLN A 234 -3.46 1.91 1.61
CA GLN A 234 -4.01 3.13 2.20
C GLN A 234 -5.54 3.20 2.05
N THR A 235 -6.08 2.82 0.90
CA THR A 235 -7.54 2.75 0.70
C THR A 235 -8.18 1.81 1.72
N VAL A 236 -7.62 0.62 1.91
CA VAL A 236 -8.10 -0.32 2.94
C VAL A 236 -7.97 0.30 4.34
N ALA A 237 -6.82 0.89 4.68
CA ALA A 237 -6.64 1.54 5.98
C ALA A 237 -7.63 2.69 6.24
N ASN A 238 -8.06 3.41 5.19
CA ASN A 238 -9.07 4.45 5.30
C ASN A 238 -10.45 3.89 5.63
N GLU A 239 -10.86 2.80 4.96
CA GLU A 239 -12.18 2.17 5.19
C GLU A 239 -12.37 1.77 6.66
N PHE A 240 -11.35 1.16 7.26
CA PHE A 240 -11.42 0.70 8.64
C PHE A 240 -11.06 1.79 9.66
N GLY A 241 -10.13 2.69 9.34
CA GLY A 241 -9.62 3.72 10.26
C GLY A 241 -10.55 4.91 10.49
N GLN A 242 -11.39 5.28 9.51
CA GLN A 242 -12.29 6.45 9.63
C GLN A 242 -13.31 6.29 10.75
N SER A 243 -13.83 5.08 10.95
CA SER A 243 -14.83 4.79 11.99
C SER A 243 -14.32 5.03 13.42
N VAL A 244 -12.99 5.01 13.60
CA VAL A 244 -12.31 5.07 14.91
C VAL A 244 -11.31 6.22 15.04
N GLN A 245 -11.37 7.19 14.12
CA GLN A 245 -10.51 8.38 14.13
C GLN A 245 -9.00 8.05 14.05
N VAL A 246 -8.64 6.92 13.44
CA VAL A 246 -7.24 6.56 13.16
C VAL A 246 -6.81 7.21 11.85
N ARG A 247 -5.79 8.07 11.90
CA ARG A 247 -5.26 8.78 10.73
C ARG A 247 -4.16 7.95 10.09
N ASN A 248 -4.12 7.97 8.76
CA ASN A 248 -3.06 7.32 8.00
C ASN A 248 -2.54 8.24 6.89
N THR A 249 -1.36 7.92 6.37
CA THR A 249 -0.84 8.55 5.16
C THR A 249 -0.02 7.55 4.35
N CYS A 250 0.09 7.82 3.04
CA CYS A 250 0.93 7.06 2.13
C CYS A 250 2.09 7.91 1.61
N ILE A 251 3.32 7.41 1.76
CA ILE A 251 4.54 8.12 1.35
C ILE A 251 5.35 7.30 0.34
N PHE A 252 5.63 7.92 -0.80
CA PHE A 252 6.37 7.25 -1.87
C PHE A 252 7.06 8.23 -2.82
N GLY A 253 8.07 7.72 -3.52
CA GLY A 253 8.89 8.46 -4.49
C GLY A 253 8.06 9.10 -5.63
N GLY A 254 8.63 10.04 -6.37
CA GLY A 254 8.02 10.63 -7.59
C GLY A 254 6.74 11.46 -7.42
N ALA A 255 6.15 11.52 -6.22
CA ALA A 255 5.18 12.54 -5.84
C ALA A 255 5.85 13.68 -5.03
N PRO A 256 5.29 14.91 -5.03
CA PRO A 256 5.82 16.05 -4.28
C PRO A 256 6.03 15.74 -2.79
N LYS A 257 7.21 16.09 -2.25
CA LYS A 257 7.57 15.82 -0.84
C LYS A 257 6.77 16.68 0.15
N GLY A 258 6.45 17.93 -0.21
CA GLY A 258 5.83 18.90 0.70
C GLY A 258 4.50 18.43 1.33
N PRO A 259 3.50 17.98 0.55
CA PRO A 259 2.25 17.47 1.11
C PRO A 259 2.42 16.26 2.03
N GLN A 260 3.29 15.31 1.63
CA GLN A 260 3.59 14.12 2.44
C GLN A 260 4.25 14.51 3.77
N GLY A 261 5.29 15.37 3.73
CA GLY A 261 6.00 15.86 4.92
C GLY A 261 5.07 16.61 5.90
N ARG A 262 4.26 17.54 5.40
CA ARG A 262 3.28 18.26 6.23
C ARG A 262 2.27 17.33 6.91
N THR A 263 1.95 16.19 6.30
CA THR A 263 1.03 15.20 6.89
C THR A 263 1.73 14.42 8.00
N LEU A 264 3.00 14.06 7.81
CA LEU A 264 3.83 13.43 8.85
C LEU A 264 4.02 14.36 10.06
N GLU A 265 4.34 15.62 9.84
CA GLU A 265 4.51 16.63 10.90
C GLU A 265 3.23 16.87 11.73
N ARG A 266 2.04 16.67 11.14
CA ARG A 266 0.76 16.74 11.86
C ARG A 266 0.51 15.53 12.77
N GLY A 267 1.32 14.49 12.64
CA GLY A 267 1.14 13.20 13.30
C GLY A 267 0.08 12.34 12.61
N VAL A 268 0.43 11.08 12.37
CA VAL A 268 -0.46 10.05 11.82
C VAL A 268 -0.16 8.73 12.51
N GLU A 269 -1.19 7.97 12.86
CA GLU A 269 -1.03 6.71 13.57
C GLU A 269 -0.46 5.59 12.68
N ILE A 270 -0.84 5.59 11.39
CA ILE A 270 -0.38 4.63 10.37
C ILE A 270 0.40 5.37 9.27
N VAL A 271 1.62 4.91 8.99
CA VAL A 271 2.36 5.29 7.78
C VAL A 271 2.48 4.07 6.87
N ILE A 272 2.09 4.22 5.61
CA ILE A 272 2.31 3.23 4.56
C ILE A 272 3.34 3.80 3.59
N ALA A 273 4.42 3.08 3.33
CA ALA A 273 5.58 3.67 2.70
C ALA A 273 6.31 2.75 1.72
N THR A 274 6.80 3.34 0.62
CA THR A 274 7.93 2.74 -0.11
C THR A 274 9.25 3.09 0.62
N PRO A 275 10.19 2.15 0.79
CA PRO A 275 11.38 2.34 1.63
C PRO A 275 12.18 3.62 1.34
N GLY A 276 12.49 3.90 0.07
CA GLY A 276 13.32 5.04 -0.31
C GLY A 276 12.77 6.40 0.13
N ARG A 277 11.46 6.63 0.00
CA ARG A 277 10.85 7.91 0.42
C ARG A 277 10.77 8.04 1.94
N LEU A 278 10.57 6.94 2.66
CA LEU A 278 10.58 6.96 4.11
C LEU A 278 11.98 7.35 4.63
N ILE A 279 13.03 6.75 4.07
CA ILE A 279 14.41 7.10 4.39
C ILE A 279 14.67 8.59 4.18
N ASP A 280 14.24 9.17 3.05
CA ASP A 280 14.38 10.60 2.78
C ASP A 280 13.77 11.49 3.89
N PHE A 281 12.65 11.06 4.48
CA PHE A 281 11.97 11.81 5.55
C PHE A 281 12.59 11.56 6.92
N LEU A 282 13.11 10.37 7.17
CA LEU A 282 13.85 10.06 8.39
C LEU A 282 15.19 10.80 8.42
N GLU A 283 15.92 10.89 7.30
CA GLU A 283 17.18 11.64 7.21
C GLU A 283 17.02 13.15 7.43
N LYS A 284 15.82 13.68 7.16
CA LYS A 284 15.48 15.09 7.32
C LYS A 284 14.74 15.40 8.62
N ASP A 285 14.62 14.42 9.51
CA ASP A 285 13.85 14.51 10.75
C ASP A 285 12.39 14.99 10.54
N THR A 286 11.83 14.80 9.35
CA THR A 286 10.42 15.14 9.04
C THR A 286 9.45 14.18 9.74
N THR A 287 9.93 12.97 10.04
CA THR A 287 9.27 11.98 10.90
C THR A 287 10.33 11.21 11.67
N ASN A 288 9.92 10.43 12.65
CA ASN A 288 10.75 9.46 13.35
C ASN A 288 9.99 8.14 13.52
N LEU A 289 10.63 7.09 14.03
CA LEU A 289 9.98 5.80 14.30
C LEU A 289 10.04 5.40 15.78
N ARG A 290 10.18 6.38 16.69
CA ARG A 290 10.34 6.11 18.13
C ARG A 290 9.09 5.50 18.77
N ARG A 291 7.91 5.82 18.23
CA ARG A 291 6.61 5.28 18.66
C ARG A 291 6.19 4.03 17.89
N CYS A 292 6.96 3.62 16.87
CA CYS A 292 6.60 2.50 16.02
C CYS A 292 6.75 1.19 16.81
N THR A 293 5.63 0.52 17.02
CA THR A 293 5.52 -0.70 17.84
C THR A 293 4.91 -1.87 17.06
N TYR A 294 4.42 -1.61 15.84
CA TYR A 294 3.85 -2.60 14.93
C TYR A 294 4.37 -2.34 13.51
N LEU A 295 5.24 -3.23 13.02
CA LEU A 295 5.87 -3.14 11.71
C LEU A 295 5.32 -4.22 10.79
N VAL A 296 4.89 -3.83 9.59
CA VAL A 296 4.47 -4.74 8.53
C VAL A 296 5.43 -4.64 7.35
N LEU A 297 5.91 -5.78 6.87
CA LEU A 297 6.60 -5.92 5.59
C LEU A 297 5.67 -6.66 4.63
N ASP A 298 5.03 -5.94 3.69
CA ASP A 298 4.12 -6.54 2.71
C ASP A 298 4.82 -6.75 1.36
N GLU A 299 4.51 -7.85 0.69
CA GLU A 299 5.27 -8.37 -0.47
C GLU A 299 6.78 -8.43 -0.18
N ALA A 300 7.15 -9.08 0.93
CA ALA A 300 8.53 -9.13 1.42
C ALA A 300 9.51 -9.77 0.41
N ASP A 301 9.08 -10.81 -0.29
CA ASP A 301 9.80 -11.40 -1.44
C ASP A 301 10.13 -10.35 -2.50
N ARG A 302 9.11 -9.63 -2.96
CA ARG A 302 9.29 -8.62 -4.00
C ARG A 302 10.15 -7.44 -3.55
N MET A 303 10.07 -7.05 -2.29
CA MET A 303 10.96 -6.00 -1.76
C MET A 303 12.44 -6.42 -1.85
N LEU A 304 12.74 -7.70 -1.62
CA LEU A 304 14.09 -8.23 -1.76
C LEU A 304 14.51 -8.32 -3.24
N ASP A 305 13.64 -8.78 -4.13
CA ASP A 305 13.90 -8.83 -5.58
C ASP A 305 14.22 -7.45 -6.17
N MET A 306 13.59 -6.40 -5.64
CA MET A 306 13.83 -5.01 -6.03
C MET A 306 15.09 -4.41 -5.40
N GLY A 307 15.83 -5.16 -4.59
CA GLY A 307 17.04 -4.71 -3.91
C GLY A 307 16.77 -3.72 -2.77
N PHE A 308 15.57 -3.72 -2.19
CA PHE A 308 15.26 -2.86 -1.04
C PHE A 308 15.81 -3.38 0.29
N GLU A 309 16.42 -4.56 0.32
CA GLU A 309 16.98 -5.15 1.55
C GLU A 309 17.85 -4.17 2.36
N PRO A 310 18.83 -3.44 1.78
CA PRO A 310 19.65 -2.51 2.55
C PRO A 310 18.83 -1.33 3.12
N GLN A 311 17.78 -0.92 2.41
CA GLN A 311 16.88 0.15 2.85
C GLN A 311 15.99 -0.32 4.01
N ILE A 312 15.45 -1.54 3.92
CA ILE A 312 14.67 -2.17 4.99
C ILE A 312 15.51 -2.29 6.26
N ARG A 313 16.75 -2.81 6.14
CA ARG A 313 17.70 -2.91 7.26
C ARG A 313 17.86 -1.55 7.97
N LYS A 314 18.14 -0.49 7.21
CA LYS A 314 18.29 0.87 7.75
C LYS A 314 17.03 1.39 8.43
N ILE A 315 15.86 1.12 7.88
CA ILE A 315 14.58 1.54 8.47
C ILE A 315 14.35 0.81 9.80
N ILE A 316 14.55 -0.52 9.83
CA ILE A 316 14.31 -1.33 11.02
C ILE A 316 15.26 -0.94 12.16
N GLU A 317 16.51 -0.58 11.88
CA GLU A 317 17.46 -0.06 12.87
C GLU A 317 16.97 1.23 13.56
N GLN A 318 16.05 1.98 12.94
CA GLN A 318 15.43 3.18 13.50
C GLN A 318 14.17 2.88 14.32
N ILE A 319 13.80 1.62 14.50
CA ILE A 319 12.64 1.18 15.29
C ILE A 319 13.12 0.47 16.55
N ARG A 320 12.41 0.68 17.66
CA ARG A 320 12.67 -0.01 18.93
C ARG A 320 12.70 -1.54 18.77
N PRO A 321 13.57 -2.26 19.51
CA PRO A 321 13.76 -3.70 19.33
C PRO A 321 12.57 -4.53 19.83
N ASP A 322 11.83 -4.02 20.80
CA ASP A 322 10.64 -4.65 21.37
C ASP A 322 9.38 -4.34 20.56
N ARG A 323 9.45 -3.98 19.28
CA ARG A 323 8.30 -3.90 18.37
C ARG A 323 7.69 -5.30 18.10
N GLN A 324 6.52 -5.33 17.46
CA GLN A 324 5.99 -6.52 16.79
C GLN A 324 6.29 -6.41 15.29
N VAL A 325 6.72 -7.51 14.66
CA VAL A 325 7.04 -7.57 13.23
C VAL A 325 6.17 -8.63 12.54
N LEU A 326 5.47 -8.21 11.48
CA LEU A 326 4.65 -9.06 10.66
C LEU A 326 5.13 -9.01 9.21
N MET A 327 5.61 -10.14 8.71
CA MET A 327 6.04 -10.30 7.32
C MET A 327 4.95 -11.01 6.52
N TRP A 328 4.59 -10.47 5.37
CA TRP A 328 3.58 -11.02 4.48
C TRP A 328 4.16 -11.19 3.09
N SER A 329 3.96 -12.38 2.52
CA SER A 329 4.59 -12.74 1.26
C SER A 329 3.69 -13.68 0.45
N ALA A 330 3.86 -13.68 -0.87
CA ALA A 330 3.26 -14.70 -1.72
C ALA A 330 4.16 -15.95 -1.79
N THR A 331 5.46 -15.74 -1.71
CA THR A 331 6.47 -16.81 -1.82
C THR A 331 7.37 -16.85 -0.58
N TRP A 332 8.11 -17.95 -0.39
CA TRP A 332 8.99 -18.15 0.77
C TRP A 332 10.42 -18.59 0.41
N PRO A 333 11.14 -17.82 -0.44
CA PRO A 333 12.50 -18.16 -0.84
C PRO A 333 13.51 -17.94 0.30
N LYS A 334 14.76 -18.39 0.10
CA LYS A 334 15.84 -18.39 1.11
C LYS A 334 16.14 -16.97 1.60
N GLU A 335 16.07 -16.00 0.72
CA GLU A 335 16.32 -14.58 0.97
C GLU A 335 15.31 -14.01 1.98
N VAL A 336 14.02 -14.34 1.81
CA VAL A 336 12.97 -13.93 2.75
C VAL A 336 13.10 -14.66 4.08
N GLN A 337 13.48 -15.95 4.07
CA GLN A 337 13.78 -16.70 5.29
C GLN A 337 14.90 -16.03 6.09
N ASN A 338 16.01 -15.69 5.44
CA ASN A 338 17.13 -15.00 6.08
C ASN A 338 16.70 -13.64 6.67
N LEU A 339 15.88 -12.88 5.93
CA LEU A 339 15.33 -11.61 6.42
C LEU A 339 14.48 -11.81 7.68
N ALA A 340 13.66 -12.87 7.70
CA ALA A 340 12.81 -13.18 8.84
C ALA A 340 13.61 -13.61 10.06
N GLU A 341 14.58 -14.51 9.90
CA GLU A 341 15.46 -14.97 10.98
C GLU A 341 16.25 -13.84 11.63
N GLU A 342 16.58 -12.79 10.87
CA GLU A 342 17.29 -11.64 11.39
C GLU A 342 16.39 -10.68 12.19
N PHE A 343 15.17 -10.43 11.72
CA PHE A 343 14.35 -9.33 12.23
C PHE A 343 13.20 -9.74 13.15
N LEU A 344 12.88 -11.03 13.21
CA LEU A 344 11.77 -11.56 14.00
C LEU A 344 12.30 -12.36 15.20
N HIS A 345 11.53 -12.34 16.28
CA HIS A 345 11.85 -13.05 17.52
C HIS A 345 10.71 -14.00 17.91
N ASP A 346 11.03 -15.28 18.14
CA ASP A 346 10.06 -16.34 18.52
C ASP A 346 8.76 -16.29 17.68
N TYR A 347 8.93 -16.19 16.35
CA TYR A 347 7.83 -15.92 15.45
C TYR A 347 7.04 -17.18 15.06
N ILE A 348 5.80 -16.95 14.64
CA ILE A 348 4.97 -18.00 14.02
C ILE A 348 4.98 -17.85 12.51
N GLN A 349 5.23 -18.95 11.81
CA GLN A 349 5.03 -19.02 10.37
C GLN A 349 3.69 -19.68 10.06
N ILE A 350 2.89 -19.03 9.21
CA ILE A 350 1.67 -19.57 8.63
C ILE A 350 1.82 -19.65 7.10
N ASN A 351 1.45 -20.78 6.52
CA ASN A 351 1.44 -21.01 5.08
C ASN A 351 0.05 -21.50 4.66
N ILE A 352 -0.56 -20.83 3.68
CA ILE A 352 -1.85 -21.21 3.10
C ILE A 352 -1.62 -21.71 1.70
N GLY A 353 -2.06 -22.94 1.42
CA GLY A 353 -1.84 -23.63 0.16
C GLY A 353 -0.63 -24.55 0.21
N SER A 354 -0.15 -24.97 -0.97
CA SER A 354 1.02 -25.86 -1.04
C SER A 354 2.28 -25.19 -0.49
N LEU A 355 3.17 -25.98 0.12
CA LEU A 355 4.51 -25.55 0.52
C LEU A 355 5.45 -25.36 -0.69
N SER A 356 5.10 -25.92 -1.85
CA SER A 356 5.77 -25.69 -3.12
C SER A 356 5.24 -24.40 -3.77
N LEU A 357 6.11 -23.69 -4.53
CA LEU A 357 5.70 -22.54 -5.34
C LEU A 357 4.48 -22.95 -6.18
N SER A 358 3.32 -22.39 -5.86
CA SER A 358 2.06 -22.73 -6.51
C SER A 358 1.36 -21.43 -6.89
N ALA A 359 1.06 -21.29 -8.19
CA ALA A 359 0.18 -20.24 -8.67
C ALA A 359 -1.25 -20.51 -8.17
N ASN A 360 -2.07 -19.46 -8.15
CA ASN A 360 -3.46 -19.61 -7.72
C ASN A 360 -4.21 -20.60 -8.63
N HIS A 361 -4.79 -21.64 -8.02
CA HIS A 361 -5.49 -22.72 -8.73
C HIS A 361 -6.73 -22.25 -9.50
N ASN A 362 -7.26 -21.07 -9.20
CA ASN A 362 -8.40 -20.49 -9.92
C ASN A 362 -7.99 -19.84 -11.25
N ILE A 363 -6.70 -19.79 -11.58
CA ILE A 363 -6.20 -19.19 -12.83
C ILE A 363 -5.98 -20.31 -13.86
N LEU A 364 -6.73 -20.27 -14.96
CA LEU A 364 -6.44 -21.08 -16.15
C LEU A 364 -5.12 -20.60 -16.77
N GLN A 365 -4.10 -21.44 -16.76
CA GLN A 365 -2.78 -21.12 -17.29
C GLN A 365 -2.60 -21.78 -18.66
N ILE A 366 -2.40 -20.95 -19.69
CA ILE A 366 -2.13 -21.38 -21.07
C ILE A 366 -0.75 -20.87 -21.45
N VAL A 367 0.09 -21.77 -21.98
CA VAL A 367 1.44 -21.45 -22.47
C VAL A 367 1.48 -21.68 -23.97
N ASP A 368 1.70 -20.60 -24.72
CA ASP A 368 1.88 -20.64 -26.18
C ASP A 368 3.37 -20.49 -26.52
N VAL A 369 3.97 -21.57 -27.03
CA VAL A 369 5.37 -21.60 -27.45
C VAL A 369 5.46 -21.07 -28.88
N CYS A 370 6.11 -19.92 -29.04
CA CYS A 370 6.23 -19.22 -30.31
C CYS A 370 7.56 -18.47 -30.43
N GLU A 371 7.91 -18.10 -31.65
CA GLU A 371 9.07 -17.28 -31.96
C GLU A 371 8.77 -15.78 -31.69
N GLU A 372 9.81 -14.97 -31.43
CA GLU A 372 9.64 -13.57 -31.01
C GLU A 372 8.85 -12.72 -32.03
N TRP A 373 9.00 -12.99 -33.32
CA TRP A 373 8.29 -12.27 -34.38
C TRP A 373 6.81 -12.62 -34.45
N GLU A 374 6.39 -13.78 -33.94
CA GLU A 374 4.99 -14.23 -33.96
C GLU A 374 4.15 -13.60 -32.84
N LYS A 375 4.82 -13.10 -31.79
CA LYS A 375 4.15 -12.59 -30.58
C LYS A 375 3.15 -11.47 -30.88
N ASN A 376 3.46 -10.57 -31.82
CA ASN A 376 2.56 -9.45 -32.15
C ASN A 376 1.26 -9.95 -32.79
N ASP A 377 1.34 -10.84 -33.77
CA ASP A 377 0.17 -11.36 -34.47
C ASP A 377 -0.68 -12.24 -33.55
N LYS A 378 -0.02 -13.08 -32.73
CA LYS A 378 -0.69 -13.88 -31.69
C LYS A 378 -1.39 -13.00 -30.64
N LEU A 379 -0.74 -11.93 -30.19
CA LEU A 379 -1.34 -10.99 -29.24
C LEU A 379 -2.57 -10.29 -29.84
N LEU A 380 -2.50 -9.84 -31.10
CA LEU A 380 -3.64 -9.23 -31.78
C LEU A 380 -4.81 -10.20 -31.92
N THR A 381 -4.53 -11.46 -32.25
CA THR A 381 -5.55 -12.52 -32.33
C THR A 381 -6.21 -12.71 -30.98
N LEU A 382 -5.43 -12.89 -29.92
CA LEU A 382 -5.92 -13.09 -28.56
C LEU A 382 -6.75 -11.88 -28.07
N LEU A 383 -6.30 -10.66 -28.34
CA LEU A 383 -7.04 -9.45 -27.97
C LEU A 383 -8.36 -9.31 -28.74
N THR A 384 -8.40 -9.76 -30.00
CA THR A 384 -9.63 -9.77 -30.80
C THR A 384 -10.64 -10.74 -30.20
N GLU A 385 -10.20 -11.94 -29.83
CA GLU A 385 -11.04 -12.93 -29.14
C GLU A 385 -11.56 -12.37 -27.80
N ILE A 386 -10.66 -11.84 -26.95
CA ILE A 386 -11.06 -11.26 -25.66
C ILE A 386 -12.05 -10.11 -25.86
N SER A 387 -11.86 -9.26 -26.88
CA SER A 387 -12.73 -8.10 -27.13
C SER A 387 -14.16 -8.48 -27.53
N SER A 388 -14.39 -9.74 -27.92
CA SER A 388 -15.71 -10.25 -28.26
C SER A 388 -16.53 -10.71 -27.04
N GLU A 389 -15.90 -10.81 -25.87
CA GLU A 389 -16.53 -11.18 -24.60
C GLU A 389 -17.10 -9.97 -23.85
N GLU A 390 -17.99 -10.19 -22.88
CA GLU A 390 -18.55 -9.10 -22.06
C GLU A 390 -17.53 -8.56 -21.03
N GLU A 391 -16.69 -9.43 -20.45
CA GLU A 391 -15.67 -9.07 -19.47
C GLU A 391 -14.26 -9.07 -20.09
N THR A 392 -13.78 -7.89 -20.49
CA THR A 392 -12.57 -7.76 -21.33
C THR A 392 -11.36 -7.15 -20.61
N LYS A 393 -11.44 -6.96 -19.29
CA LYS A 393 -10.37 -6.28 -18.53
C LYS A 393 -9.10 -7.13 -18.56
N THR A 394 -8.09 -6.64 -19.28
CA THR A 394 -6.86 -7.38 -19.59
C THR A 394 -5.63 -6.63 -19.12
N ILE A 395 -4.64 -7.36 -18.59
CA ILE A 395 -3.31 -6.83 -18.26
C ILE A 395 -2.28 -7.57 -19.11
N ILE A 396 -1.50 -6.82 -19.90
CA ILE A 396 -0.42 -7.37 -20.72
C ILE A 396 0.91 -7.00 -20.06
N PHE A 397 1.70 -8.00 -19.70
CA PHE A 397 3.05 -7.80 -19.18
C PHE A 397 4.09 -7.85 -20.29
N ALA A 398 5.05 -6.93 -20.24
CA ALA A 398 6.20 -6.92 -21.13
C ALA A 398 7.48 -6.76 -20.29
N GLU A 399 8.57 -7.36 -20.77
CA GLU A 399 9.84 -7.44 -20.03
C GLU A 399 10.48 -6.06 -19.80
N THR A 400 10.40 -5.16 -20.78
CA THR A 400 11.05 -3.84 -20.71
C THR A 400 10.05 -2.70 -20.83
N LYS A 401 10.36 -1.59 -20.15
CA LYS A 401 9.59 -0.34 -20.27
C LYS A 401 9.43 0.11 -21.72
N ARG A 402 10.48 -0.03 -22.53
CA ARG A 402 10.47 0.31 -23.95
C ARG A 402 9.49 -0.54 -24.74
N LYS A 403 9.47 -1.87 -24.53
CA LYS A 403 8.54 -2.77 -25.20
C LYS A 403 7.10 -2.48 -24.76
N ALA A 404 6.87 -2.25 -23.46
CA ALA A 404 5.55 -1.84 -22.97
C ALA A 404 5.05 -0.57 -23.66
N SER A 405 5.89 0.45 -23.80
CA SER A 405 5.52 1.68 -24.54
C SER A 405 5.28 1.44 -26.02
N GLN A 406 5.98 0.50 -26.66
CA GLN A 406 5.75 0.14 -28.06
C GLN A 406 4.42 -0.61 -28.27
N LEU A 407 3.99 -1.41 -27.29
CA LEU A 407 2.72 -2.13 -27.33
C LEU A 407 1.49 -1.23 -27.07
N MET A 408 1.70 -0.02 -26.53
CA MET A 408 0.62 0.95 -26.27
C MET A 408 0.27 1.83 -27.47
N ILE A 409 1.09 1.79 -28.53
CA ILE A 409 0.91 2.54 -29.78
C ILE A 409 0.35 1.56 -30.81
#